data_AF-A0A9D9WC82-F1
#
_entry.id   AF-A0A9D9WC82-F1
#
_cell.length_a   1.000
_cell.length_b   1.000
_cell.length_c   1.000
_cell.angle_alpha   90.00
_cell.angle_beta   90.00
_cell.angle_gamma   90.00
#
_symmetry.space_group_name_H-M   'P 1'
#
loop_
_entity.id
_entity.type
_entity.pdbx_description
1 polymer ?
#
loop_
_entity_poly.entity_id
_entity_poly.type
_entity_poly.pdbx_seq_one_letter_code
_entity_poly.pdbx_strand_id
1 'polypeptide(L)'
;MIALAIVPERAQAQYWWNASREPVGLAPDPAATPEAIVQVYGARAYSWRGYLGIHTWIAVKPTLAKSYTIYEVIGWLQRRKMPVVVIYENVPDRRWYGNMPEILLEKRGDGVDALIEKIDQAARNYPYARNYTIWPGPNSNTFTAWVSRAVPELQLDLPPTAIGKDYLGYRMVSQAPSGSGWQISVFGLMGVLFSEVEGIEFNFLGLSFGVDLDPLAIKLPLVGRKELDSGSSQ
;
A
#
# COMPACT_ATOMS: atom_id res chain seq x y z
N MET A 1 21.31 29.16 21.53
CA MET A 1 19.93 28.79 21.94
C MET A 1 19.50 27.61 21.10
N ILE A 2 19.30 26.44 21.73
CA ILE A 2 18.83 25.23 21.05
C ILE A 2 17.30 25.33 21.02
N ALA A 3 16.73 25.52 19.82
CA ALA A 3 15.29 25.44 19.64
C ALA A 3 14.88 23.96 19.72
N LEU A 4 14.26 23.56 20.84
CA LEU A 4 13.52 22.31 20.91
C LEU A 4 12.34 22.41 19.95
N ALA A 5 12.34 21.59 18.90
CA ALA A 5 11.18 21.37 18.07
C ALA A 5 10.08 20.75 18.95
N ILE A 6 9.02 21.50 19.20
CA ILE A 6 7.80 21.01 19.85
C ILE A 6 7.17 20.05 18.85
N VAL A 7 7.30 18.75 19.12
CA VAL A 7 6.53 17.72 18.43
C VAL A 7 5.07 17.91 18.86
N PRO A 8 4.13 18.17 17.94
CA PRO A 8 2.73 18.26 18.33
C PRO A 8 2.29 16.90 18.89
N GLU A 9 1.70 16.90 20.08
CA GLU A 9 1.01 15.75 20.66
C GLU A 9 -0.09 15.32 19.69
N ARG A 10 0.20 14.32 18.86
CA ARG A 10 -0.83 13.60 18.13
C ARG A 10 -1.62 12.81 19.19
N ALA A 11 -2.94 12.97 19.20
CA ALA A 11 -3.84 12.13 19.98
C ALA A 11 -3.71 10.67 19.51
N GLN A 12 -2.68 10.00 20.00
CA GLN A 12 -2.34 8.64 19.64
C GLN A 12 -3.13 7.74 20.58
N ALA A 13 -4.11 7.03 20.05
CA ALA A 13 -4.87 6.07 20.84
C ALA A 13 -3.89 5.10 21.54
N GLN A 14 -3.83 5.17 22.88
CA GLN A 14 -2.94 4.33 23.69
C GLN A 14 -3.20 2.82 23.46
N TYR A 15 -4.43 2.47 23.04
CA TYR A 15 -4.87 1.09 22.86
C TYR A 15 -5.69 0.88 21.58
N TRP A 16 -5.54 -0.29 20.95
CA TRP A 16 -6.08 -0.61 19.62
C TRP A 16 -7.63 -0.69 19.60
N TRP A 17 -8.25 -0.95 20.75
CA TRP A 17 -9.71 -1.06 20.89
C TRP A 17 -10.42 0.29 20.96
N ASN A 18 -9.73 1.36 21.40
CA ASN A 18 -10.28 2.72 21.46
C ASN A 18 -9.77 3.62 20.33
N ALA A 19 -9.05 3.05 19.38
CA ALA A 19 -8.53 3.79 18.25
C ALA A 19 -9.65 4.03 17.22
N SER A 20 -9.83 5.30 16.81
CA SER A 20 -10.87 5.68 15.84
C SER A 20 -10.75 4.89 14.54
N ARG A 21 -11.91 4.54 14.00
CA ARG A 21 -12.13 3.85 12.72
C ARG A 21 -13.14 4.61 11.86
N GLU A 22 -13.34 5.89 12.16
CA GLU A 22 -14.29 6.72 11.40
C GLU A 22 -13.77 6.95 9.98
N PRO A 23 -14.67 6.98 8.98
CA PRO A 23 -14.36 7.46 7.64
C PRO A 23 -13.77 8.88 7.67
N VAL A 24 -12.87 9.18 6.74
CA VAL A 24 -12.24 10.52 6.65
C VAL A 24 -12.69 11.35 5.44
N GLY A 25 -13.59 10.84 4.61
CA GLY A 25 -14.17 11.56 3.47
C GLY A 25 -13.31 11.59 2.22
N LEU A 26 -12.33 10.69 2.08
CA LEU A 26 -11.53 10.50 0.87
C LEU A 26 -12.28 9.68 -0.19
N ALA A 27 -13.10 8.72 0.24
CA ALA A 27 -13.86 7.87 -0.68
C ALA A 27 -15.13 8.58 -1.15
N PRO A 28 -15.38 8.69 -2.47
CA PRO A 28 -16.64 9.23 -2.99
C PRO A 28 -17.84 8.44 -2.48
N ASP A 29 -18.95 9.14 -2.25
CA ASP A 29 -20.22 8.49 -1.89
C ASP A 29 -20.66 7.56 -3.05
N PRO A 30 -20.74 6.24 -2.82
CA PRO A 30 -21.09 5.31 -3.89
C PRO A 30 -22.52 5.54 -4.42
N ALA A 31 -23.41 6.19 -3.66
CA ALA A 31 -24.75 6.54 -4.12
C ALA A 31 -24.75 7.70 -5.12
N ALA A 32 -23.82 8.65 -4.99
CA ALA A 32 -23.71 9.85 -5.83
C ALA A 32 -22.73 9.69 -7.00
N THR A 33 -21.93 8.62 -7.01
CA THR A 33 -20.88 8.39 -8.02
C THR A 33 -21.22 7.17 -8.87
N PRO A 34 -21.74 7.31 -10.10
CA PRO A 34 -22.15 6.17 -10.92
C PRO A 34 -20.99 5.39 -11.53
N GLU A 35 -19.83 6.01 -11.75
CA GLU A 35 -18.67 5.37 -12.37
C GLU A 35 -18.00 4.32 -11.47
N ALA A 36 -17.31 3.36 -12.09
CA ALA A 36 -16.44 2.43 -11.40
C ALA A 36 -15.23 3.14 -10.78
N ILE A 37 -14.76 2.65 -9.64
CA ILE A 37 -13.65 3.20 -8.87
C ILE A 37 -12.75 2.06 -8.37
N VAL A 38 -11.44 2.24 -8.53
CA VAL A 38 -10.41 1.51 -7.78
C VAL A 38 -9.60 2.54 -6.99
N GLN A 39 -9.47 2.32 -5.68
CA GLN A 39 -8.61 3.09 -4.79
C GLN A 39 -7.67 2.16 -4.05
N VAL A 40 -6.38 2.49 -4.01
CA VAL A 40 -5.40 1.81 -3.17
C VAL A 40 -5.02 2.75 -2.04
N TYR A 41 -5.07 2.26 -0.82
CA TYR A 41 -4.81 3.06 0.38
C TYR A 41 -3.55 2.59 1.09
N GLY A 42 -2.95 3.53 1.82
CA GLY A 42 -1.89 3.28 2.77
C GLY A 42 -2.12 4.09 4.05
N ALA A 43 -1.93 3.48 5.21
CA ALA A 43 -1.94 4.21 6.48
C ALA A 43 -0.82 3.70 7.39
N ARG A 44 -0.23 4.60 8.20
CA ARG A 44 0.78 4.20 9.19
C ARG A 44 0.26 3.05 10.05
N ALA A 45 1.06 1.99 10.20
CA ALA A 45 0.65 0.83 10.96
C ALA A 45 0.42 1.17 12.45
N TYR A 46 -0.35 0.34 13.14
CA TYR A 46 -0.67 0.59 14.55
C TYR A 46 0.56 0.45 15.47
N SER A 47 0.64 1.34 16.47
CA SER A 47 1.71 1.36 17.49
C SER A 47 3.11 1.59 16.89
N TRP A 48 4.16 1.04 17.51
CA TRP A 48 5.56 1.23 17.12
C TRP A 48 5.85 0.87 15.65
N ARG A 49 5.01 0.00 15.07
CA ARG A 49 5.10 -0.42 13.66
C ARG A 49 4.85 0.75 12.71
N GLY A 50 4.04 1.72 13.11
CA GLY A 50 3.77 2.92 12.31
C GLY A 50 4.99 3.81 12.11
N TYR A 51 5.97 3.77 13.03
CA TYR A 51 7.25 4.44 12.79
C TYR A 51 8.00 3.81 11.62
N LEU A 52 7.81 2.52 11.37
CA LEU A 52 8.57 1.76 10.37
C LEU A 52 7.85 1.61 9.03
N GLY A 53 6.54 1.40 9.04
CA GLY A 53 5.83 1.15 7.80
C GLY A 53 4.33 1.41 7.85
N ILE A 54 3.73 1.21 6.68
CA ILE A 54 2.30 1.36 6.46
C ILE A 54 1.62 -0.01 6.35
N HIS A 55 0.31 -0.01 6.56
CA HIS A 55 -0.61 -1.04 6.14
C HIS A 55 -1.32 -0.57 4.87
N THR A 56 -1.33 -1.41 3.85
CA THR A 56 -2.00 -1.12 2.57
C THR A 56 -3.23 -1.99 2.36
N TRP A 57 -4.23 -1.46 1.67
CA TRP A 57 -5.41 -2.20 1.21
C TRP A 57 -5.92 -1.65 -0.12
N ILE A 58 -6.76 -2.44 -0.80
CA ILE A 58 -7.38 -2.08 -2.06
C ILE A 58 -8.89 -2.00 -1.83
N ALA A 59 -9.53 -0.95 -2.34
CA ALA A 59 -10.97 -0.82 -2.36
C ALA A 59 -11.45 -0.63 -3.78
N VAL A 60 -12.56 -1.30 -4.11
CA VAL A 60 -13.17 -1.23 -5.44
C VAL A 60 -14.66 -0.99 -5.31
N LYS A 61 -15.22 -0.28 -6.27
CA LYS A 61 -16.65 -0.08 -6.43
C LYS A 61 -16.95 -0.19 -7.93
N PRO A 62 -17.60 -1.27 -8.39
CA PRO A 62 -18.03 -1.39 -9.78
C PRO A 62 -19.00 -0.28 -10.19
N THR A 63 -19.18 -0.12 -11.50
CA THR A 63 -20.15 0.81 -12.08
C THR A 63 -21.54 0.59 -11.48
N LEU A 64 -22.18 1.68 -11.05
CA LEU A 64 -23.48 1.74 -10.37
C LEU A 64 -23.57 1.00 -9.02
N ALA A 65 -22.49 0.38 -8.53
CA ALA A 65 -22.51 -0.31 -7.24
C ALA A 65 -22.75 0.67 -6.08
N LYS A 66 -23.48 0.21 -5.07
CA LYS A 66 -23.89 1.02 -3.91
C LYS A 66 -22.97 0.91 -2.70
N SER A 67 -21.93 0.08 -2.79
CA SER A 67 -20.94 -0.15 -1.75
C SER A 67 -19.55 -0.38 -2.35
N TYR A 68 -18.52 -0.20 -1.53
CA TYR A 68 -17.16 -0.61 -1.86
C TYR A 68 -16.89 -2.01 -1.32
N THR A 69 -16.14 -2.80 -2.07
CA THR A 69 -15.51 -4.04 -1.60
C THR A 69 -14.05 -3.76 -1.28
N ILE A 70 -13.60 -4.14 -0.08
CA ILE A 70 -12.23 -3.99 0.40
C ILE A 70 -11.52 -5.33 0.36
N TYR A 71 -10.29 -5.34 -0.14
CA TYR A 71 -9.35 -6.45 -0.13
C TYR A 71 -8.13 -6.06 0.72
N GLU A 72 -7.86 -6.84 1.76
CA GLU A 72 -6.69 -6.61 2.59
C GLU A 72 -6.20 -7.89 3.28
N VAL A 73 -4.98 -7.82 3.80
CA VAL A 73 -4.39 -8.88 4.63
C VAL A 73 -4.27 -8.43 6.08
N ILE A 74 -4.96 -9.11 6.98
CA ILE A 74 -5.01 -8.79 8.40
C ILE A 74 -4.23 -9.84 9.21
N GLY A 75 -3.04 -9.46 9.68
CA GLY A 75 -2.12 -10.39 10.35
C GLY A 75 -2.62 -10.97 11.68
N TRP A 76 -3.47 -10.27 12.45
CA TRP A 76 -3.97 -10.82 13.72
C TRP A 76 -4.99 -11.95 13.54
N LEU A 77 -5.57 -12.11 12.35
CA LEU A 77 -6.49 -13.23 12.04
C LEU A 77 -5.76 -14.58 12.06
N GLN A 78 -4.46 -14.59 11.75
CA GLN A 78 -3.64 -15.80 11.85
C GLN A 78 -3.64 -16.37 13.28
N ARG A 79 -3.61 -15.52 14.31
CA ARG A 79 -3.68 -15.95 15.72
C ARG A 79 -5.02 -16.63 16.05
N ARG A 80 -6.08 -16.32 15.29
CA ARG A 80 -7.41 -16.93 15.39
C ARG A 80 -7.57 -18.13 14.43
N LYS A 81 -6.49 -18.58 13.77
CA LYS A 81 -6.49 -19.66 12.76
C LYS A 81 -7.45 -19.41 11.58
N MET A 82 -7.75 -18.14 11.29
CA MET A 82 -8.58 -17.73 10.15
C MET A 82 -7.69 -17.36 8.94
N PRO A 83 -8.21 -17.40 7.71
CA PRO A 83 -7.56 -16.76 6.56
C PRO A 83 -7.20 -15.32 6.88
N VAL A 84 -6.01 -14.90 6.44
CA VAL A 84 -5.51 -13.53 6.67
C VAL A 84 -5.96 -12.59 5.57
N VAL A 85 -6.20 -13.08 4.36
CA VAL A 85 -6.89 -12.33 3.29
C VAL A 85 -8.36 -12.22 3.65
N VAL A 86 -8.86 -10.99 3.69
CA VAL A 86 -10.28 -10.70 3.88
C VAL A 86 -10.81 -9.86 2.73
N ILE A 87 -12.03 -10.18 2.32
CA ILE A 87 -12.77 -9.50 1.26
C ILE A 87 -14.15 -9.19 1.84
N TYR A 88 -14.49 -7.91 1.98
CA TYR A 88 -15.72 -7.51 2.65
C TYR A 88 -16.20 -6.13 2.19
N GLU A 89 -17.50 -5.89 2.30
CA GLU A 89 -18.08 -4.57 1.99
C GLU A 89 -17.96 -3.62 3.18
N ASN A 90 -17.42 -2.43 2.95
CA ASN A 90 -17.34 -1.38 3.96
C ASN A 90 -16.99 -0.02 3.36
N VAL A 91 -16.98 1.01 4.21
CA VAL A 91 -16.41 2.31 3.87
C VAL A 91 -14.87 2.20 3.85
N PRO A 92 -14.19 2.55 2.74
CA PRO A 92 -12.79 2.15 2.52
C PRO A 92 -11.74 3.10 3.09
N ASP A 93 -12.10 4.32 3.47
CA ASP A 93 -11.20 5.36 3.96
C ASP A 93 -11.27 5.53 5.49
N ARG A 94 -11.63 4.47 6.21
CA ARG A 94 -11.64 4.49 7.66
C ARG A 94 -10.24 4.69 8.20
N ARG A 95 -10.12 5.44 9.31
CA ARG A 95 -8.86 5.51 10.06
C ARG A 95 -8.33 4.12 10.39
N TRP A 96 -7.05 3.88 10.07
CA TRP A 96 -6.37 2.66 10.45
C TRP A 96 -5.86 2.78 11.88
N TYR A 97 -6.70 2.37 12.84
CA TYR A 97 -6.42 2.49 14.27
C TYR A 97 -5.96 3.91 14.65
N GLY A 98 -6.74 4.91 14.26
CA GLY A 98 -6.47 6.33 14.52
C GLY A 98 -5.59 7.02 13.46
N ASN A 99 -4.77 6.26 12.70
CA ASN A 99 -3.95 6.84 11.65
C ASN A 99 -4.79 7.19 10.42
N MET A 100 -4.52 8.35 9.84
CA MET A 100 -5.21 8.81 8.64
C MET A 100 -4.72 8.03 7.43
N PRO A 101 -5.62 7.46 6.60
CA PRO A 101 -5.23 6.87 5.34
C PRO A 101 -4.86 7.94 4.32
N GLU A 102 -4.00 7.55 3.39
CA GLU A 102 -3.66 8.28 2.18
C GLU A 102 -4.06 7.41 0.97
N ILE A 103 -4.53 8.04 -0.10
CA ILE A 103 -4.75 7.37 -1.38
C ILE A 103 -3.39 7.28 -2.09
N LEU A 104 -2.94 6.05 -2.34
CA LEU A 104 -1.72 5.76 -3.10
C LEU A 104 -1.99 5.72 -4.61
N LEU A 105 -3.20 5.32 -5.00
CA LEU A 105 -3.65 5.27 -6.38
C LEU A 105 -5.16 5.41 -6.45
N GLU A 106 -5.64 6.12 -7.46
CA GLU A 106 -7.05 6.12 -7.84
C GLU A 106 -7.21 5.95 -9.36
N LYS A 107 -8.16 5.11 -9.77
CA LYS A 107 -8.63 4.97 -11.16
C LYS A 107 -10.15 5.05 -11.16
N ARG A 108 -10.74 5.80 -12.09
CA ARG A 108 -12.19 5.94 -12.25
C ARG A 108 -12.62 5.89 -13.70
N GLY A 109 -13.88 5.52 -13.92
CA GLY A 109 -14.52 5.61 -15.23
C GLY A 109 -14.27 4.40 -16.12
N ASP A 110 -14.22 4.64 -17.43
CA ASP A 110 -14.20 3.59 -18.44
C ASP A 110 -13.00 2.64 -18.28
N GLY A 111 -13.28 1.34 -18.46
CA GLY A 111 -12.27 0.29 -18.32
C GLY A 111 -11.94 -0.12 -16.89
N VAL A 112 -12.38 0.63 -15.87
CA VAL A 112 -12.08 0.31 -14.47
C VAL A 112 -12.78 -0.96 -13.98
N ASP A 113 -14.00 -1.27 -14.45
CA ASP A 113 -14.66 -2.54 -14.11
C ASP A 113 -13.80 -3.77 -14.49
N ALA A 114 -13.14 -3.73 -15.64
CA ALA A 114 -12.24 -4.80 -16.06
C ALA A 114 -10.99 -4.91 -15.14
N LEU A 115 -10.51 -3.77 -14.59
CA LEU A 115 -9.46 -3.79 -13.57
C LEU A 115 -9.96 -4.42 -12.27
N ILE A 116 -11.21 -4.11 -11.87
CA ILE A 116 -11.83 -4.67 -10.66
C ILE A 116 -11.92 -6.19 -10.75
N GLU A 117 -12.32 -6.75 -11.89
CA GLU A 117 -12.36 -8.21 -12.11
C GLU A 117 -10.98 -8.85 -11.95
N LYS A 118 -9.94 -8.25 -12.56
CA LYS A 118 -8.56 -8.71 -12.43
C LYS A 118 -8.06 -8.63 -10.99
N ILE A 119 -8.41 -7.57 -10.26
CA ILE A 119 -8.07 -7.38 -8.84
C ILE A 119 -8.71 -8.48 -7.99
N ASP A 120 -10.00 -8.76 -8.16
CA ASP A 120 -10.71 -9.82 -7.42
C ASP A 120 -10.06 -11.18 -7.69
N GLN A 121 -9.77 -11.49 -8.95
CA GLN A 121 -9.09 -12.72 -9.34
C GLN A 121 -7.70 -12.84 -8.70
N ALA A 122 -6.88 -11.79 -8.78
CA ALA A 122 -5.53 -11.77 -8.21
C ALA A 122 -5.55 -11.92 -6.69
N ALA A 123 -6.49 -11.26 -6.01
CA ALA A 123 -6.67 -11.32 -4.57
C ALA A 123 -7.06 -12.73 -4.10
N ARG A 124 -8.01 -13.37 -4.79
CA ARG A 124 -8.44 -14.75 -4.48
C ARG A 124 -7.37 -15.79 -4.74
N ASN A 125 -6.47 -15.53 -5.70
CA ASN A 125 -5.34 -16.40 -6.04
C ASN A 125 -4.07 -16.11 -5.23
N TYR A 126 -4.13 -15.26 -4.20
CA TYR A 126 -2.95 -14.92 -3.40
C TYR A 126 -2.37 -16.15 -2.69
N PRO A 127 -1.08 -16.50 -2.91
CA PRO A 127 -0.51 -17.76 -2.42
C PRO A 127 -0.37 -17.82 -0.89
N TYR A 128 -0.42 -16.69 -0.19
CA TYR A 128 -0.25 -16.61 1.26
C TYR A 128 -1.55 -16.32 2.01
N ALA A 129 -2.68 -16.83 1.52
CA ALA A 129 -4.02 -16.56 2.08
C ALA A 129 -4.19 -16.91 3.57
N ARG A 130 -3.30 -17.72 4.16
CA ARG A 130 -3.30 -18.12 5.58
C ARG A 130 -2.00 -17.80 6.32
N ASN A 131 -1.03 -17.17 5.66
CA ASN A 131 0.30 -16.94 6.19
C ASN A 131 0.58 -15.44 6.24
N TYR A 132 1.00 -14.98 7.40
CA TYR A 132 1.38 -13.61 7.68
C TYR A 132 2.65 -13.61 8.52
N THR A 133 3.64 -12.88 8.02
CA THR A 133 4.88 -12.55 8.71
C THR A 133 5.13 -11.07 8.52
N ILE A 134 5.25 -10.34 9.63
CA ILE A 134 5.36 -8.88 9.61
C ILE A 134 6.56 -8.38 8.80
N TRP A 135 7.71 -9.06 8.91
CA TRP A 135 8.95 -8.76 8.21
C TRP A 135 9.75 -10.05 8.02
N PRO A 136 10.34 -10.29 6.84
CA PRO A 136 10.28 -9.44 5.63
C PRO A 136 8.96 -9.57 4.84
N GLY A 137 8.13 -10.55 5.17
CA GLY A 137 6.88 -10.87 4.48
C GLY A 137 6.59 -12.38 4.59
N PRO A 138 5.43 -12.85 4.11
CA PRO A 138 4.37 -12.10 3.43
C PRO A 138 3.49 -11.29 4.41
N ASN A 139 3.12 -10.06 4.04
CA ASN A 139 2.23 -9.18 4.82
C ASN A 139 1.24 -8.42 3.91
N SER A 140 0.59 -7.35 4.41
CA SER A 140 -0.35 -6.56 3.59
C SER A 140 0.30 -5.81 2.44
N ASN A 141 1.54 -5.34 2.59
CA ASN A 141 2.29 -4.71 1.51
C ASN A 141 2.69 -5.74 0.44
N THR A 142 3.04 -6.96 0.86
CA THR A 142 3.27 -8.09 -0.06
C THR A 142 2.00 -8.43 -0.86
N PHE A 143 0.84 -8.42 -0.21
CA PHE A 143 -0.44 -8.67 -0.85
C PHE A 143 -0.79 -7.61 -1.89
N THR A 144 -0.70 -6.33 -1.54
CA THR A 144 -0.98 -5.25 -2.49
C THR A 144 -0.01 -5.30 -3.66
N ALA A 145 1.29 -5.54 -3.40
CA ALA A 145 2.29 -5.70 -4.44
C ALA A 145 2.06 -6.94 -5.33
N TRP A 146 1.45 -8.01 -4.81
CA TRP A 146 1.05 -9.17 -5.60
C TRP A 146 -0.10 -8.82 -6.55
N VAL A 147 -1.13 -8.14 -6.04
CA VAL A 147 -2.28 -7.73 -6.84
C VAL A 147 -1.85 -6.75 -7.93
N SER A 148 -1.05 -5.75 -7.60
CA SER A 148 -0.58 -4.77 -8.60
C SER A 148 0.32 -5.37 -9.67
N ARG A 149 1.17 -6.36 -9.33
CA ARG A 149 1.93 -7.13 -10.33
C ARG A 149 1.04 -7.89 -11.30
N ALA A 150 -0.07 -8.43 -10.81
CA ALA A 150 -1.03 -9.15 -11.64
C ALA A 150 -1.93 -8.22 -12.48
N VAL A 151 -2.00 -6.93 -12.11
CA VAL A 151 -2.82 -5.91 -12.78
C VAL A 151 -1.95 -4.68 -13.10
N PRO A 152 -0.98 -4.81 -14.03
CA PRO A 152 0.00 -3.76 -14.33
C PRO A 152 -0.62 -2.44 -14.81
N GLU A 153 -1.86 -2.48 -15.32
CA GLU A 153 -2.62 -1.30 -15.75
C GLU A 153 -2.93 -0.33 -14.60
N LEU A 154 -2.81 -0.80 -13.35
CA LEU A 154 -2.88 0.07 -12.17
C LEU A 154 -1.71 1.05 -12.11
N GLN A 155 -0.52 0.64 -12.55
CA GLN A 155 0.73 1.41 -12.41
C GLN A 155 0.94 1.90 -10.97
N LEU A 156 0.67 1.03 -9.99
CA LEU A 156 0.78 1.38 -8.58
C LEU A 156 2.25 1.47 -8.15
N ASP A 157 2.69 2.68 -7.80
CA ASP A 157 3.97 2.89 -7.08
C ASP A 157 3.73 2.77 -5.56
N LEU A 158 4.18 1.65 -4.97
CA LEU A 158 4.11 1.46 -3.53
C LEU A 158 5.27 2.20 -2.85
N PRO A 159 5.00 3.04 -1.83
CA PRO A 159 6.02 3.87 -1.22
C PRO A 159 7.11 3.03 -0.53
N PRO A 160 8.31 3.58 -0.29
CA PRO A 160 9.38 2.86 0.43
C PRO A 160 9.02 2.52 1.88
N THR A 161 7.94 3.11 2.42
CA THR A 161 7.37 2.76 3.73
C THR A 161 6.48 1.52 3.70
N ALA A 162 6.15 0.98 2.52
CA ALA A 162 5.41 -0.27 2.35
C ALA A 162 6.35 -1.49 2.52
N ILE A 163 6.96 -1.61 3.71
CA ILE A 163 7.92 -2.68 4.04
C ILE A 163 7.29 -4.05 3.79
N GLY A 164 7.96 -4.86 2.97
CA GLY A 164 7.49 -6.17 2.51
C GLY A 164 6.89 -6.21 1.10
N LYS A 165 6.77 -5.05 0.41
CA LYS A 165 6.37 -4.98 -1.01
C LYS A 165 7.29 -5.79 -1.94
N ASP A 166 8.57 -5.93 -1.55
CA ASP A 166 9.60 -6.62 -2.33
C ASP A 166 9.75 -8.11 -1.96
N TYR A 167 8.92 -8.65 -1.05
CA TYR A 167 8.95 -10.07 -0.68
C TYR A 167 8.41 -10.93 -1.84
N LEU A 168 9.27 -11.78 -2.41
CA LEU A 168 8.94 -12.68 -3.53
C LEU A 168 8.81 -14.17 -3.12
N GLY A 169 8.88 -14.47 -1.82
CA GLY A 169 8.97 -15.85 -1.34
C GLY A 169 10.28 -16.51 -1.76
N TYR A 170 10.21 -17.71 -2.33
CA TYR A 170 11.38 -18.44 -2.85
C TYR A 170 11.80 -17.99 -4.26
N ARG A 171 10.98 -17.16 -4.94
CA ARG A 171 11.38 -16.57 -6.22
C ARG A 171 12.38 -15.45 -5.93
N MET A 172 13.40 -15.32 -6.77
CA MET A 172 14.39 -14.25 -6.66
C MET A 172 14.17 -13.15 -7.69
N VAL A 173 13.46 -13.42 -8.78
CA VAL A 173 13.24 -12.48 -9.88
C VAL A 173 11.74 -12.38 -10.16
N SER A 174 11.26 -11.16 -10.40
CA SER A 174 9.86 -10.86 -10.74
C SER A 174 9.78 -9.51 -11.44
N GLN A 175 8.60 -9.14 -11.93
CA GLN A 175 8.27 -7.73 -12.21
C GLN A 175 8.26 -6.91 -10.92
N ALA A 176 8.53 -5.61 -11.03
CA ALA A 176 8.38 -4.64 -9.94
C ALA A 176 6.93 -4.62 -9.42
N PRO A 177 6.63 -4.11 -8.20
CA PRO A 177 5.27 -4.04 -7.67
C PRO A 177 4.23 -3.48 -8.65
N SER A 178 4.54 -2.45 -9.43
CA SER A 178 3.66 -1.85 -10.44
C SER A 178 3.34 -2.77 -11.62
N GLY A 179 4.09 -3.86 -11.78
CA GLY A 179 4.02 -4.77 -12.93
C GLY A 179 4.86 -4.30 -14.13
N SER A 180 5.48 -3.12 -14.09
CA SER A 180 6.44 -2.67 -15.10
C SER A 180 7.89 -2.95 -14.67
N GLY A 181 8.81 -3.03 -15.64
CA GLY A 181 10.21 -3.32 -15.35
C GLY A 181 10.47 -4.67 -14.68
N TRP A 182 11.51 -4.74 -13.84
CA TRP A 182 11.94 -5.95 -13.17
C TRP A 182 12.55 -5.67 -11.79
N GLN A 183 12.52 -6.68 -10.93
CA GLN A 183 13.22 -6.68 -9.65
C GLN A 183 13.91 -8.01 -9.40
N ILE A 184 15.02 -7.93 -8.69
CA ILE A 184 15.67 -9.06 -8.03
C ILE A 184 15.53 -8.84 -6.54
N SER A 185 14.98 -9.80 -5.80
CA SER A 185 14.90 -9.72 -4.34
C SER A 185 15.11 -11.07 -3.68
N VAL A 186 16.03 -11.11 -2.72
CA VAL A 186 16.32 -12.27 -1.88
C VAL A 186 15.45 -12.18 -0.64
N PHE A 187 14.32 -12.90 -0.64
CA PHE A 187 13.35 -12.96 0.46
C PHE A 187 12.83 -11.58 0.95
N GLY A 188 12.90 -10.53 0.13
CA GLY A 188 12.58 -9.17 0.56
C GLY A 188 13.63 -8.50 1.47
N LEU A 189 14.78 -9.13 1.66
CA LEU A 189 15.86 -8.64 2.54
C LEU A 189 16.95 -7.88 1.79
N MET A 190 17.19 -8.21 0.53
CA MET A 190 18.19 -7.53 -0.29
C MET A 190 17.80 -7.63 -1.75
N GLY A 191 17.98 -6.57 -2.52
CA GLY A 191 17.43 -6.53 -3.85
C GLY A 191 17.60 -5.20 -4.55
N VAL A 192 17.36 -5.25 -5.85
CA VAL A 192 17.34 -4.09 -6.75
C VAL A 192 16.10 -4.17 -7.63
N LEU A 193 15.60 -3.01 -8.02
CA LEU A 193 14.41 -2.84 -8.84
C LEU A 193 14.67 -1.72 -9.84
N PHE A 194 14.25 -1.97 -11.08
CA PHE A 194 14.30 -0.99 -12.16
C PHE A 194 12.95 -0.99 -12.88
N SER A 195 12.29 0.16 -12.89
CA SER A 195 10.98 0.34 -13.47
C SER A 195 10.76 1.79 -13.90
N GLU A 196 9.90 2.00 -14.90
CA GLU A 196 9.45 3.34 -15.29
C GLU A 196 8.51 3.97 -14.26
N VAL A 197 7.80 3.14 -13.48
CA VAL A 197 6.84 3.60 -12.46
C VAL A 197 7.55 3.86 -11.13
N GLU A 198 8.38 2.92 -10.68
CA GLU A 198 9.08 3.05 -9.39
C GLU A 198 10.48 3.69 -9.49
N GLY A 199 11.01 3.90 -10.69
CA GLY A 199 12.38 4.36 -10.89
C GLY A 199 13.41 3.27 -10.58
N ILE A 200 14.49 3.66 -9.92
CA ILE A 200 15.56 2.76 -9.49
C ILE A 200 15.51 2.64 -7.98
N GLU A 201 15.30 1.42 -7.48
CA GLU A 201 15.33 1.15 -6.04
C GLU A 201 16.35 0.07 -5.68
N PHE A 202 16.95 0.23 -4.51
CA PHE A 202 17.73 -0.79 -3.81
C PHE A 202 17.09 -1.02 -2.45
N ASN A 203 16.93 -2.29 -2.06
CA ASN A 203 16.48 -2.63 -0.72
C ASN A 203 17.54 -3.37 0.09
N PHE A 204 17.61 -3.06 1.37
CA PHE A 204 18.47 -3.72 2.35
C PHE A 204 17.73 -3.87 3.68
N LEU A 205 17.68 -5.09 4.20
CA LEU A 205 16.87 -5.51 5.34
C LEU A 205 15.40 -5.07 5.23
N GLY A 206 14.85 -5.05 4.01
CA GLY A 206 13.49 -4.61 3.71
C GLY A 206 13.26 -3.10 3.74
N LEU A 207 14.31 -2.30 3.93
CA LEU A 207 14.27 -0.85 3.78
C LEU A 207 14.61 -0.48 2.34
N SER A 208 13.67 0.18 1.65
CA SER A 208 13.84 0.59 0.26
C SER A 208 14.39 2.01 0.18
N PHE A 209 15.43 2.17 -0.64
CA PHE A 209 16.03 3.43 -1.05
C PHE A 209 15.87 3.54 -2.56
N GLY A 210 15.65 4.72 -3.09
CA GLY A 210 15.52 4.85 -4.53
C GLY A 210 15.55 6.27 -5.05
N VAL A 211 15.53 6.36 -6.37
CA VAL A 211 15.48 7.61 -7.11
C VAL A 211 14.47 7.45 -8.24
N ASP A 212 13.51 8.38 -8.30
CA ASP A 212 12.67 8.57 -9.48
C ASP A 212 13.34 9.61 -10.38
N LEU A 213 13.28 9.41 -11.69
CA LEU A 213 13.90 10.32 -12.65
C LEU A 213 12.92 11.38 -13.20
N ASP A 214 11.62 11.13 -13.11
CA ASP A 214 10.59 12.04 -13.64
C ASP A 214 9.29 12.00 -12.80
N PRO A 215 8.99 13.03 -11.99
CA PRO A 215 9.91 14.10 -11.62
C PRO A 215 11.01 13.58 -10.70
N LEU A 216 12.17 14.26 -10.68
CA LEU A 216 13.32 13.85 -9.89
C LEU A 216 12.95 13.79 -8.39
N ALA A 217 13.05 12.61 -7.78
CA ALA A 217 12.72 12.42 -6.38
C ALA A 217 13.66 11.40 -5.72
N ILE A 218 13.86 11.54 -4.41
CA ILE A 218 14.54 10.52 -3.60
C ILE A 218 13.50 9.78 -2.77
N LYS A 219 13.61 8.47 -2.75
CA LYS A 219 12.84 7.56 -1.90
C LYS A 219 13.70 7.14 -0.73
N LEU A 220 13.26 7.49 0.47
CA LEU A 220 13.94 7.13 1.71
C LEU A 220 13.04 6.23 2.57
N PRO A 221 13.62 5.22 3.23
CA PRO A 221 12.85 4.43 4.18
C PRO A 221 12.35 5.33 5.30
N LEU A 222 11.21 4.97 5.89
CA LEU A 222 10.53 5.69 6.97
C LEU A 222 9.94 7.06 6.58
N VAL A 223 10.64 7.84 5.74
CA VAL A 223 10.28 9.20 5.34
C VAL A 223 9.32 9.21 4.14
N GLY A 224 9.49 8.28 3.19
CA GLY A 224 8.71 8.26 1.95
C GLY A 224 9.47 8.88 0.78
N ARG A 225 8.71 9.23 -0.27
CA ARG A 225 9.19 9.94 -1.47
C ARG A 225 9.31 11.43 -1.18
N LYS A 226 10.41 12.05 -1.62
CA LYS A 226 10.66 13.49 -1.56
C LYS A 226 11.11 13.96 -2.92
N GLU A 227 10.25 14.73 -3.58
CA GLU A 227 10.59 15.42 -4.81
C GLU A 227 11.73 16.41 -4.52
N LEU A 228 12.73 16.40 -5.39
CA LEU A 228 13.82 17.35 -5.36
C LEU A 228 13.42 18.50 -6.28
N ASP A 229 13.25 19.69 -5.73
CA ASP A 229 13.02 20.89 -6.53
C ASP A 229 14.15 21.01 -7.57
N SER A 230 13.81 20.88 -8.85
CA SER A 230 14.67 21.34 -9.92
C SER A 230 14.62 22.86 -9.86
N GLY A 231 15.55 23.46 -9.10
CA GLY A 231 15.56 24.90 -8.87
C GLY A 231 15.32 25.69 -10.16
N SER A 232 14.12 26.24 -10.30
CA SER A 232 13.93 27.42 -11.12
C SER A 232 14.57 28.55 -10.35
N SER A 233 15.81 28.89 -10.70
CA SER A 233 16.44 30.13 -10.31
C SER A 233 15.46 31.28 -10.56
N GLN A 234 15.05 31.98 -9.50
CA GLN A 234 14.62 33.38 -9.60
C GLN A 234 15.86 34.25 -9.51
#